data_AF-A0A815P362-F1
#
_entry.id   AF-A0A815P362-F1
#
_cell.length_a   1.000
_cell.length_b   1.000
_cell.length_c   1.000
_cell.angle_alpha   90.00
_cell.angle_beta   90.00
_cell.angle_gamma   90.00
#
_symmetry.space_group_name_H-M   'P 1'
#
loop_
_entity.id
_entity.type
_entity.pdbx_description
1 polymer ?
#
loop_
_entity_poly.entity_id
_entity_poly.type
_entity_poly.pdbx_seq_one_letter_code
_entity_poly.pdbx_strand_id
1 'polypeptide(L)'
;MTRAVNFYDEINPNTGKRKRRWETVKRNFQRIPHQTYIARFRHYLERHGTKKQKLDKIDDYVFDMFDRARESVLPVHDIDLRRWALKKAMDESLHN
;
A
#
# COMPACT_ATOMS: atom_id res chain seq x y z
N MET A 1 -6.70 9.95 7.34
CA MET A 1 -6.77 10.56 5.99
C MET A 1 -7.51 9.61 5.07
N THR A 2 -8.63 10.02 4.45
CA THR A 2 -9.48 9.12 3.65
C THR A 2 -8.94 8.99 2.22
N ARG A 3 -8.82 7.76 1.70
CA ARG A 3 -8.39 7.51 0.32
C ARG A 3 -9.47 7.95 -0.68
N ALA A 4 -9.06 8.57 -1.78
CA ALA A 4 -10.00 9.05 -2.82
C ALA A 4 -10.88 7.94 -3.41
N VAL A 5 -10.34 6.72 -3.55
CA VAL A 5 -11.08 5.54 -4.02
C VAL A 5 -12.23 5.23 -3.06
N ASN A 6 -11.94 5.06 -1.77
CA ASN A 6 -12.93 4.80 -0.73
C ASN A 6 -13.97 5.93 -0.64
N PHE A 7 -13.54 7.18 -0.81
CA PHE A 7 -14.42 8.34 -0.81
C PHE A 7 -15.38 8.38 -2.00
N TYR A 8 -14.95 7.90 -3.17
CA TYR A 8 -15.78 7.83 -4.37
C TYR A 8 -16.70 6.61 -4.37
N ASP A 9 -16.23 5.49 -3.83
CA ASP A 9 -16.95 4.22 -3.80
C ASP A 9 -17.93 4.09 -2.63
N GLU A 10 -18.01 5.10 -1.75
CA GLU A 10 -18.97 5.13 -0.65
C GLU A 10 -20.42 5.03 -1.18
N ILE A 11 -21.14 4.01 -0.73
CA ILE A 11 -22.53 3.72 -1.13
C ILE A 11 -23.49 4.26 -0.07
N ASN A 12 -24.63 4.80 -0.51
CA ASN A 12 -25.70 5.18 0.40
C ASN A 12 -26.50 3.91 0.80
N PRO A 13 -26.58 3.57 2.10
CA PRO A 13 -27.21 2.33 2.56
C PRO A 13 -28.70 2.25 2.21
N ASN A 14 -29.38 3.39 2.04
CA ASN A 14 -30.82 3.44 1.80
C ASN A 14 -31.17 3.30 0.31
N THR A 15 -30.25 3.65 -0.61
CA THR A 15 -30.55 3.68 -2.05
C THR A 15 -29.70 2.71 -2.87
N GLY A 16 -28.66 2.12 -2.28
CA GLY A 16 -27.71 1.24 -2.96
C GLY A 16 -26.86 1.93 -4.03
N LYS A 17 -27.05 3.24 -4.25
CA LYS A 17 -26.32 4.04 -5.23
C LYS A 17 -25.12 4.72 -4.58
N ARG A 18 -24.14 5.10 -5.40
CA ARG A 18 -23.01 5.92 -4.95
C ARG A 18 -23.50 7.17 -4.24
N LYS A 19 -22.96 7.41 -3.05
CA LYS A 19 -23.35 8.54 -2.20
C LYS A 19 -22.92 9.88 -2.78
N ARG A 20 -21.84 9.92 -3.56
CA ARG A 20 -21.24 11.15 -4.07
C ARG A 20 -21.18 11.18 -5.59
N ARG A 21 -21.39 12.38 -6.14
CA ARG A 21 -21.15 12.68 -7.56
C ARG A 21 -19.66 12.98 -7.80
N TRP A 22 -19.23 12.82 -9.04
CA TRP A 22 -17.84 13.05 -9.44
C TRP A 22 -17.36 14.48 -9.13
N GLU A 23 -18.21 15.48 -9.32
CA GLU A 23 -17.90 16.90 -9.05
C GLU A 23 -17.53 17.12 -7.58
N THR A 24 -18.20 16.39 -6.67
CA THR A 24 -17.90 16.45 -5.24
C THR A 24 -16.53 15.83 -4.96
N VAL A 25 -16.18 14.73 -5.63
CA VAL A 25 -14.87 14.10 -5.49
C VAL A 25 -13.77 15.00 -6.05
N LYS A 26 -13.97 15.60 -7.24
CA LYS A 26 -13.01 16.54 -7.84
C LYS A 26 -12.74 17.75 -6.94
N ARG A 27 -13.76 18.28 -6.26
CA ARG A 27 -13.58 19.39 -5.30
C ARG A 27 -12.72 19.02 -4.10
N ASN A 28 -12.90 17.80 -3.56
CA ASN A 28 -12.13 17.32 -2.40
C ASN A 28 -10.73 16.81 -2.79
N PHE A 29 -10.57 16.31 -4.01
CA PHE A 29 -9.35 15.70 -4.54
C PHE A 29 -8.93 16.38 -5.84
N GLN A 30 -8.58 17.67 -5.74
CA GLN A 30 -8.28 18.53 -6.90
C GLN A 30 -7.14 18.00 -7.79
N ARG A 31 -6.24 17.19 -7.22
CA ARG A 31 -5.13 16.55 -7.95
C ARG A 31 -5.56 15.37 -8.81
N ILE A 32 -6.81 14.92 -8.73
CA ILE A 32 -7.33 13.82 -9.55
C ILE A 32 -8.11 14.41 -10.72
N PRO A 33 -7.55 14.37 -11.94
CA PRO A 33 -8.12 15.12 -13.08
C PRO A 33 -9.41 14.47 -13.62
N HIS A 34 -9.48 13.13 -13.62
CA HIS A 34 -10.57 12.38 -14.24
C HIS A 34 -10.99 11.16 -13.42
N GLN A 35 -12.25 10.75 -13.55
CA GLN A 35 -12.82 9.58 -12.87
C GLN A 35 -12.08 8.27 -13.18
N THR A 36 -11.47 8.18 -14.36
CA THR A 36 -10.68 7.03 -14.81
C THR A 36 -9.46 6.78 -13.93
N TYR A 37 -8.93 7.81 -13.27
CA TYR A 37 -7.84 7.66 -12.31
C TYR A 37 -8.29 6.89 -11.07
N ILE A 38 -9.55 7.05 -10.63
CA ILE A 38 -10.07 6.27 -9.50
C ILE A 38 -10.10 4.78 -9.84
N ALA A 39 -10.51 4.44 -11.06
CA ALA A 39 -10.47 3.05 -11.53
C ALA A 39 -9.03 2.51 -11.60
N ARG A 40 -8.08 3.30 -12.10
CA ARG A 40 -6.65 2.93 -12.11
C ARG A 40 -6.09 2.74 -10.69
N PHE A 41 -6.45 3.61 -9.76
CA PHE A 41 -6.04 3.48 -8.36
C PHE A 41 -6.66 2.24 -7.71
N ARG A 42 -7.92 1.92 -7.99
CA ARG A 42 -8.55 0.69 -7.52
C ARG A 42 -7.80 -0.54 -8.02
N HIS A 43 -7.56 -0.60 -9.33
CA HIS A 43 -6.80 -1.69 -9.95
C HIS A 43 -5.41 -1.85 -9.35
N TYR A 44 -4.71 -0.74 -9.12
CA TYR A 44 -3.38 -0.74 -8.50
C TYR A 44 -3.42 -1.24 -7.05
N LEU A 45 -4.40 -0.78 -6.27
CA LEU A 45 -4.61 -1.22 -4.89
C LEU A 45 -4.94 -2.72 -4.81
N GLU A 46 -5.78 -3.22 -5.70
CA GLU A 46 -6.18 -4.63 -5.76
C GLU A 46 -5.03 -5.53 -6.21
N ARG A 47 -4.25 -5.13 -7.23
CA ARG A 47 -3.20 -6.00 -7.79
C ARG A 47 -1.89 -5.99 -7.02
N HIS A 48 -1.46 -4.84 -6.52
CA HIS A 48 -0.07 -4.66 -6.06
C HIS A 48 0.03 -4.09 -4.65
N GLY A 49 -1.06 -3.62 -4.07
CA GLY A 49 -1.00 -2.79 -2.87
C GLY A 49 -0.25 -1.48 -3.13
N THR A 50 -0.14 -0.65 -2.10
CA THR A 50 0.62 0.59 -2.17
C THR A 50 2.10 0.35 -1.91
N LYS A 51 2.98 1.24 -2.40
CA LYS A 51 4.42 1.24 -2.05
C LYS A 51 4.63 1.14 -0.53
N LYS A 52 3.81 1.87 0.25
CA LYS A 52 3.85 1.79 1.71
C LYS A 52 3.59 0.37 2.20
N GLN A 53 2.49 -0.27 1.79
CA GLN A 53 2.18 -1.63 2.20
C GLN A 53 3.28 -2.63 1.84
N LYS A 54 3.93 -2.44 0.68
CA LYS A 54 5.07 -3.28 0.29
C LYS A 54 6.30 -3.03 1.18
N LEU A 55 6.56 -1.79 1.57
CA LEU A 55 7.62 -1.46 2.53
C LEU A 55 7.30 -2.01 3.92
N ASP A 56 6.06 -1.85 4.40
CA ASP A 56 5.60 -2.42 5.69
C ASP A 56 5.86 -3.94 5.72
N LYS A 57 5.57 -4.67 4.63
CA LYS A 57 5.89 -6.11 4.52
C LYS A 57 7.40 -6.42 4.52
N ILE A 58 8.23 -5.54 3.97
CA ILE A 58 9.68 -5.71 4.00
C ILE A 58 10.18 -5.52 5.43
N ASP A 59 9.69 -4.48 6.10
CA ASP A 59 10.04 -4.17 7.49
C ASP A 59 9.64 -5.34 8.41
N ASP A 60 8.40 -5.84 8.29
CA ASP A 60 7.91 -7.00 9.05
C ASP A 60 8.81 -8.23 8.84
N TYR A 61 9.21 -8.50 7.59
CA TYR A 61 10.09 -9.62 7.27
C TYR A 61 11.51 -9.45 7.84
N VAL A 62 12.09 -8.25 7.73
CA VAL A 62 13.43 -7.96 8.26
C VAL A 62 13.43 -8.09 9.78
N PHE A 63 12.37 -7.61 10.44
CA PHE A 63 12.20 -7.71 11.88
C PHE A 63 12.08 -9.17 12.34
N ASP A 64 11.25 -9.99 11.69
CA ASP A 64 11.12 -11.43 11.98
C ASP A 64 12.46 -12.18 11.80
N MET A 65 13.24 -11.83 10.77
CA MET A 65 14.59 -12.39 10.57
C MET A 65 15.57 -11.97 11.67
N PHE A 66 15.49 -10.73 12.13
CA PHE A 66 16.31 -10.22 13.23
C PHE A 66 15.97 -10.94 14.54
N ASP A 67 14.68 -11.07 14.87
CA ASP A 67 14.23 -11.75 16.08
C ASP A 67 14.71 -13.21 16.12
N ARG A 68 14.59 -13.95 15.01
CA ARG A 68 15.12 -15.33 14.91
C ARG A 68 16.63 -15.41 15.09
N ALA A 69 17.36 -14.45 14.54
CA ALA A 69 18.81 -14.39 14.72
C ALA A 69 19.18 -14.10 16.18
N ARG A 70 18.41 -13.23 16.87
CA ARG A 70 18.58 -12.93 18.30
C ARG A 70 18.26 -14.13 19.19
N GLU A 71 17.18 -14.86 18.90
CA GLU A 71 16.82 -16.12 19.57
C GLU A 71 17.94 -17.16 19.43
N SER A 72 18.62 -17.18 18.28
CA SER A 72 19.74 -18.06 17.98
C SER A 72 21.10 -17.54 18.49
N VAL A 73 21.12 -16.40 19.20
CA VAL A 73 22.34 -15.72 19.71
C VAL A 73 23.35 -15.41 18.59
N LEU A 74 22.87 -15.19 17.37
CA LEU A 74 23.69 -14.82 16.23
C LEU A 74 23.92 -13.30 16.21
N PRO A 75 25.17 -12.83 15.95
CA PRO A 75 25.41 -11.42 15.71
C PRO A 75 24.75 -11.00 14.40
N VAL A 76 24.07 -9.86 14.41
CA VAL A 76 23.45 -9.26 13.22
C VAL A 76 24.09 -7.91 12.97
N HIS A 77 24.54 -7.69 11.73
CA HIS A 77 25.09 -6.41 11.29
C HIS A 77 24.13 -5.72 10.32
N ASP A 78 24.31 -4.41 10.12
CA ASP A 78 23.50 -3.61 9.20
C ASP A 78 23.51 -4.16 7.77
N ILE A 79 24.61 -4.80 7.35
CA ILE A 79 24.71 -5.44 6.04
C ILE A 79 23.75 -6.62 5.90
N ASP A 80 23.45 -7.34 6.98
CA ASP A 80 22.53 -8.46 6.98
C ASP A 80 21.09 -7.97 6.89
N LEU A 81 20.74 -6.94 7.66
CA LEU A 81 19.44 -6.25 7.56
C LEU A 81 19.19 -5.75 6.13
N ARG A 82 20.21 -5.13 5.52
CA ARG A 82 20.13 -4.65 4.13
C ARG A 82 19.95 -5.81 3.15
N ARG A 83 20.66 -6.92 3.32
CA ARG A 83 20.52 -8.11 2.46
C ARG A 83 19.12 -8.70 2.56
N TRP A 84 18.56 -8.83 3.76
CA TRP A 84 17.20 -9.33 3.98
C TRP A 84 16.17 -8.40 3.33
N ALA A 85 16.31 -7.09 3.52
CA ALA A 85 15.43 -6.10 2.92
C ALA A 85 15.45 -6.18 1.38
N LEU A 86 16.64 -6.24 0.78
CA LEU A 86 16.80 -6.36 -0.67
C LEU A 86 16.23 -7.66 -1.23
N LYS A 87 16.45 -8.78 -0.53
CA LYS A 87 15.88 -10.08 -0.90
C LYS A 87 14.35 -10.00 -0.94
N LYS A 88 13.73 -9.47 0.12
CA LYS A 88 12.27 -9.35 0.19
C LYS A 88 11.70 -8.34 -0.82
N ALA A 89 12.44 -7.27 -1.11
CA ALA A 89 12.05 -6.29 -2.13
C ALA A 89 12.06 -6.88 -3.54
N MET A 90 12.95 -7.83 -3.83
CA MET A 90 12.95 -8.59 -5.08
C MET A 90 11.67 -9.43 -5.20
N ASP A 91 11.27 -10.12 -4.14
CA ASP A 91 10.04 -10.94 -4.11
C ASP A 91 8.77 -10.08 -4.30
N GLU A 92 8.69 -8.91 -3.66
CA GLU A 92 7.53 -7.99 -3.78
C GLU A 92 7.54 -7.17 -5.08
N SER A 93 8.44 -7.50 -6.02
CA SER A 93 8.60 -6.82 -7.32
C SER A 93 8.72 -5.29 -7.17
N LEU A 94 9.53 -4.85 -6.21
CA LEU A 94 9.92 -3.44 -6.01
C LEU A 94 11.22 -3.10 -6.76
N HIS A 95 11.51 -3.80 -7.87
CA HIS A 95 12.58 -3.38 -8.76
C HIS A 95 12.11 -2.19 -9.59
N ASN A 96 12.94 -1.14 -9.62
CA ASN A 96 12.72 0.09 -10.40
C ASN A 96 12.61 -0.19 -11.89
#